data_AF-Q8RB84-F1
#
_entry.id   AF-Q8RB84-F1
#
_cell.length_a   1.000
_cell.length_b   1.000
_cell.length_c   1.000
_cell.angle_alpha   90.00
_cell.angle_beta   90.00
_cell.angle_gamma   90.00
#
_symmetry.space_group_name_H-M   'P 1'
#
loop_
_entity.id
_entity.type
_entity.pdbx_description
1 polymer ?
#
loop_
_entity_poly.entity_id
_entity_poly.type
_entity_poly.pdbx_seq_one_letter_code
_entity_poly.pdbx_strand_id
1 'polypeptide(L)'
;MVDTFLFDLDGTLLPVDTDKMLDEYFLSLTKKLSSYFDPHFLFKSIYQASMDMINNLDPSKTNKEAFFDSFLKMVNYPQEEIEALFEEFYLNEYKELGKNIMPNEYVKKSLEILKKEGLQNCAGYQSSFSRNCNNRED
;
A
#
# COMPACT_ATOMS: atom_id res chain seq x y z
N MET A 1 8.89 -23.35 21.74
CA MET A 1 8.76 -23.66 20.31
C MET A 1 8.29 -22.39 19.64
N VAL A 2 8.92 -21.97 18.54
CA VAL A 2 8.46 -20.79 17.77
C VAL A 2 7.49 -21.30 16.72
N ASP A 3 6.26 -20.77 16.70
CA ASP A 3 5.17 -21.20 15.81
C ASP A 3 4.75 -20.12 14.79
N THR A 4 5.32 -18.92 14.89
CA THR A 4 4.92 -17.75 14.11
C THR A 4 6.15 -16.97 13.66
N PHE A 5 6.19 -16.60 12.38
CA PHE A 5 7.24 -15.79 11.77
C PHE A 5 6.63 -14.54 11.15
N LEU A 6 7.13 -13.37 11.55
CA LEU A 6 6.76 -12.09 10.96
C LEU A 6 7.86 -11.67 10.00
N PHE A 7 7.51 -11.47 8.74
CA PHE A 7 8.44 -10.98 7.74
C PHE A 7 8.20 -9.50 7.50
N ASP A 8 9.29 -8.75 7.43
CA ASP A 8 9.24 -7.41 6.86
C ASP A 8 8.96 -7.51 5.35
N LEU A 9 8.25 -6.53 4.79
CA LEU A 9 7.88 -6.53 3.37
C LEU A 9 8.98 -5.92 2.50
N ASP A 10 9.35 -4.68 2.81
CA ASP A 10 10.28 -3.88 2.03
C ASP A 10 11.73 -4.36 2.25
N GLY A 11 12.46 -4.70 1.18
CA GLY A 11 13.86 -5.13 1.27
C GLY A 11 14.09 -6.54 1.85
N THR A 12 13.06 -7.18 2.43
CA THR A 12 13.11 -8.57 2.90
C THR A 12 12.33 -9.51 1.99
N LEU A 13 11.00 -9.38 1.88
CA LEU A 13 10.19 -10.23 0.99
C LEU A 13 10.25 -9.76 -0.47
N LEU A 14 10.37 -8.45 -0.67
CA LEU A 14 10.37 -7.83 -1.98
C LEU A 14 11.77 -7.26 -2.29
N PRO A 15 12.50 -7.81 -3.28
CA PRO A 15 13.77 -7.26 -3.75
C PRO A 15 13.50 -6.05 -4.65
N VAL A 16 12.94 -5.00 -4.05
CA VAL A 16 12.31 -3.90 -4.78
C VAL A 16 12.97 -2.60 -4.36
N ASP A 17 13.31 -1.80 -5.36
CA ASP A 17 13.63 -0.40 -5.17
C ASP A 17 12.31 0.34 -4.90
N THR A 18 12.05 0.63 -3.63
CA THR A 18 10.78 1.23 -3.16
C THR A 18 10.57 2.60 -3.79
N ASP A 19 11.62 3.40 -3.97
CA ASP A 19 11.53 4.73 -4.57
C ASP A 19 11.09 4.60 -6.04
N LYS A 20 11.69 3.68 -6.78
CA LYS A 20 11.29 3.40 -8.17
C LYS A 20 9.84 2.92 -8.28
N MET A 21 9.39 2.06 -7.35
CA MET A 21 8.00 1.61 -7.33
C MET A 21 7.02 2.73 -7.01
N LEU A 22 7.38 3.63 -6.10
CA LEU A 22 6.57 4.81 -5.80
C LEU A 22 6.46 5.72 -7.02
N ASP A 23 7.55 5.94 -7.75
CA ASP A 23 7.53 6.72 -8.99
C ASP A 23 6.60 6.09 -10.04
N GLU A 24 6.70 4.77 -10.26
CA GLU A 24 5.81 4.05 -11.20
C GLU A 24 4.34 4.09 -10.74
N TYR A 25 4.09 3.96 -9.44
CA TYR A 25 2.77 4.09 -8.84
C TYR A 25 2.16 5.47 -9.11
N PHE A 26 2.89 6.54 -8.78
CA PHE A 26 2.41 7.90 -8.97
C PHE A 26 2.19 8.26 -10.43
N LEU A 27 3.09 7.81 -11.32
CA LEU A 27 2.92 7.99 -12.76
C LEU A 27 1.66 7.29 -13.27
N SER A 28 1.43 6.04 -12.84
CA SER A 28 0.26 5.26 -13.26
C SER A 28 -1.03 5.87 -12.74
N LEU A 29 -1.06 6.25 -11.47
CA LEU A 29 -2.23 6.83 -10.81
C LEU A 29 -2.59 8.20 -11.40
N THR A 30 -1.62 9.09 -11.56
CA THR A 30 -1.88 10.42 -12.13
C THR A 30 -2.31 10.36 -13.58
N LYS A 31 -1.82 9.38 -14.34
CA LYS A 31 -2.30 9.08 -15.70
C LYS A 31 -3.74 8.58 -15.71
N LYS A 32 -4.12 7.66 -14.81
CA LYS A 32 -5.50 7.16 -14.71
C LYS A 32 -6.50 8.28 -14.41
N LEU A 33 -6.11 9.23 -13.55
CA LEU A 33 -6.97 10.31 -13.11
C LEU A 33 -6.79 11.62 -13.92
N SER A 34 -6.04 11.61 -15.02
CA SER A 34 -5.70 12.84 -15.77
C SER A 34 -6.91 13.51 -16.43
N SER A 35 -8.03 12.81 -16.59
CA SER A 35 -9.29 13.39 -17.09
C SER A 35 -10.04 14.18 -16.02
N TYR A 36 -9.70 13.99 -14.74
CA TYR A 36 -10.36 14.62 -13.59
C TYR A 36 -9.49 15.73 -12.99
N PHE A 37 -8.16 15.55 -12.99
CA PHE A 37 -7.21 16.46 -12.35
C PHE A 37 -6.00 16.72 -13.25
N ASP A 38 -5.39 17.88 -13.08
CA ASP A 38 -4.03 18.10 -13.60
C ASP A 38 -3.06 17.09 -12.95
N PRO A 39 -2.26 16.33 -13.73
CA PRO A 39 -1.39 15.29 -13.17
C PRO A 39 -0.38 15.79 -12.14
N HIS A 40 0.18 17.00 -12.35
CA HIS A 40 1.18 17.57 -11.45
C HIS A 40 0.56 18.05 -10.14
N PHE A 41 -0.62 18.68 -10.23
CA PHE A 41 -1.42 19.04 -9.08
C PHE A 41 -1.86 17.82 -8.27
N LEU A 42 -2.29 16.75 -8.95
CA LEU A 42 -2.72 15.51 -8.30
C LEU A 42 -1.55 14.84 -7.57
N PHE A 43 -0.39 14.71 -8.21
CA PHE A 43 0.83 14.20 -7.57
C PHE A 43 1.14 14.96 -6.27
N LYS A 44 1.21 16.30 -6.35
CA LYS A 44 1.50 17.14 -5.19
C LYS A 44 0.47 16.98 -4.07
N SER A 45 -0.80 16.92 -4.43
CA SER A 45 -1.90 16.76 -3.46
C SER A 45 -1.82 15.41 -2.75
N ILE A 46 -1.55 14.32 -3.47
CA ILE A 46 -1.40 12.99 -2.85
C ILE A 46 -0.15 12.95 -1.98
N TYR A 47 0.97 13.48 -2.46
CA TYR A 47 2.22 13.51 -1.69
C TYR A 47 2.06 14.28 -0.38
N GLN A 48 1.48 15.48 -0.43
CA GLN A 48 1.23 16.28 0.78
C GLN A 48 0.26 15.58 1.74
N ALA A 49 -0.85 15.05 1.24
CA ALA A 49 -1.81 14.32 2.08
C ALA A 49 -1.20 13.06 2.72
N SER A 50 -0.28 12.40 2.02
CA SER A 50 0.47 11.25 2.54
C SER A 50 1.42 11.69 3.66
N MET A 51 2.11 12.82 3.50
CA MET A 51 2.95 13.38 4.55
C MET A 51 2.14 13.81 5.78
N ASP A 52 0.98 14.41 5.59
CA ASP A 52 0.10 14.81 6.69
C ASP A 52 -0.46 13.59 7.43
N MET A 53 -0.83 12.54 6.70
CA MET A 53 -1.22 11.24 7.27
C MET A 53 -0.10 10.63 8.10
N ILE A 54 1.13 10.58 7.57
CA ILE A 54 2.31 10.02 8.27
C ILE A 54 2.60 10.79 9.56
N ASN A 55 2.46 12.11 9.53
CA ASN A 55 2.73 12.97 10.68
C ASN A 55 1.53 13.10 11.62
N ASN A 56 0.39 12.47 11.32
CA ASN A 56 -0.78 12.51 12.18
C ASN A 56 -0.58 11.60 13.40
N LEU A 57 -0.61 12.20 14.59
CA LEU A 57 -0.45 11.51 15.87
C LEU A 57 -1.78 11.29 16.61
N ASP A 58 -2.91 11.66 16.01
CA ASP A 58 -4.24 11.49 16.61
C ASP A 58 -4.65 10.00 16.59
N PRO A 59 -4.70 9.32 17.76
CA PRO A 59 -5.02 7.90 17.81
C PRO A 59 -6.50 7.60 17.52
N SER A 60 -7.36 8.61 17.45
CA SER A 60 -8.78 8.44 17.13
C SER A 60 -9.05 8.31 15.63
N LYS A 61 -8.06 8.62 14.78
CA LYS A 61 -8.18 8.57 13.33
C LYS A 61 -7.40 7.40 12.75
N THR A 62 -8.01 6.77 11.76
CA THR A 62 -7.31 5.88 10.85
C THR A 62 -6.43 6.66 9.88
N ASN A 63 -5.42 5.99 9.31
CA ASN A 63 -4.60 6.55 8.25
C ASN A 63 -5.45 7.01 7.05
N LYS A 64 -6.49 6.26 6.70
CA LYS A 64 -7.42 6.62 5.62
C LYS A 64 -8.11 7.96 5.92
N GLU A 65 -8.67 8.13 7.11
CA GLU A 65 -9.34 9.38 7.51
C GLU A 65 -8.35 10.55 7.55
N ALA A 66 -7.16 10.35 8.12
CA ALA A 66 -6.12 11.37 8.18
C ALA A 66 -5.69 11.84 6.77
N PHE A 67 -5.55 10.90 5.84
CA PHE A 67 -5.24 11.20 4.44
C PHE A 67 -6.36 12.01 3.79
N PHE A 68 -7.62 11.53 3.85
CA PHE A 68 -8.74 12.21 3.18
C PHE A 68 -9.04 13.60 3.78
N ASP A 69 -8.87 13.77 5.09
CA ASP A 69 -8.97 15.07 5.78
C ASP A 69 -7.99 16.11 5.24
N SER A 70 -6.80 15.71 4.78
CA SER A 70 -5.84 16.60 4.14
C SER A 70 -6.14 16.73 2.65
N PHE A 71 -6.31 15.60 1.95
CA PHE A 71 -6.46 15.54 0.51
C PHE A 71 -7.66 16.35 0.00
N LEU A 72 -8.83 16.21 0.65
CA LEU A 72 -10.07 16.88 0.23
C LEU A 72 -10.08 18.39 0.51
N LYS A 73 -9.16 18.89 1.35
CA LYS A 73 -8.98 20.35 1.50
C LYS A 73 -8.28 20.96 0.29
N MET A 74 -7.43 20.18 -0.39
CA MET A 74 -6.74 20.60 -1.61
C MET A 74 -7.59 20.33 -2.85
N VAL A 75 -8.28 19.18 -2.86
CA VAL A 75 -9.06 18.72 -4.00
C VAL A 75 -10.54 18.98 -3.75
N ASN A 76 -11.11 19.94 -4.48
CA ASN A 76 -12.54 20.24 -4.42
C ASN A 76 -13.36 19.21 -5.22
N TYR A 77 -13.47 17.99 -4.69
CA TYR A 77 -14.16 16.87 -5.32
C TYR A 77 -14.80 15.96 -4.26
N PRO A 78 -15.96 15.31 -4.53
CA PRO A 78 -16.61 14.46 -3.54
C PRO A 78 -15.73 13.27 -3.12
N GLN A 79 -15.67 13.01 -1.81
CA GLN A 79 -14.87 11.91 -1.26
C GLN A 79 -15.27 10.56 -1.86
N GLU A 80 -16.57 10.27 -1.89
CA GLU A 80 -17.12 8.99 -2.39
C GLU A 80 -16.69 8.72 -3.84
N GLU A 81 -16.64 9.77 -4.67
CA GLU A 81 -16.22 9.63 -6.06
C GLU A 81 -14.69 9.44 -6.20
N ILE A 82 -13.86 10.16 -5.42
CA ILE A 82 -12.40 9.92 -5.40
C ILE A 82 -12.10 8.50 -4.91
N GLU A 83 -12.78 8.05 -3.86
CA GLU A 83 -12.60 6.70 -3.33
C GLU A 83 -12.91 5.65 -4.40
N ALA A 84 -14.00 5.82 -5.16
CA ALA A 84 -14.33 4.94 -6.27
C ALA A 84 -13.25 4.95 -7.38
N LEU A 85 -12.69 6.12 -7.72
CA LEU A 85 -11.59 6.21 -8.70
C LEU A 85 -10.32 5.51 -8.23
N PHE A 86 -9.98 5.63 -6.95
CA PHE A 86 -8.85 4.91 -6.36
C PHE A 86 -9.11 3.39 -6.31
N GLU A 87 -10.31 2.96 -5.95
CA GLU A 87 -10.68 1.54 -5.98
C GLU A 87 -10.57 0.96 -7.39
N GLU A 88 -11.06 1.68 -8.40
CA GLU A 88 -10.92 1.27 -9.80
C GLU A 88 -9.45 1.14 -10.21
N PHE A 89 -8.60 2.08 -9.78
CA PHE A 89 -7.16 2.02 -9.99
C PHE A 89 -6.53 0.77 -9.36
N TYR A 90 -6.87 0.45 -8.11
CA TYR A 90 -6.36 -0.74 -7.43
C TYR A 90 -6.86 -2.05 -8.06
N LEU A 91 -8.07 -2.06 -8.62
CA LEU A 91 -8.63 -3.23 -9.29
C LEU A 91 -8.02 -3.50 -10.67
N ASN A 92 -7.50 -2.47 -11.35
CA ASN A 92 -7.05 -2.57 -12.74
C ASN A 92 -5.56 -2.24 -12.88
N GLU A 93 -5.19 -0.96 -12.90
CA GLU A 93 -3.86 -0.49 -13.26
C GLU A 93 -2.79 -0.87 -12.23
N TYR A 94 -3.14 -0.95 -10.93
CA TYR A 94 -2.20 -1.32 -9.88
C TYR A 94 -1.63 -2.73 -10.07
N LYS A 95 -2.39 -3.66 -10.65
CA LYS A 95 -1.93 -5.05 -10.89
C LYS A 95 -0.78 -5.15 -11.88
N GLU A 96 -0.63 -4.14 -12.73
CA GLU A 96 0.47 -4.06 -13.69
C GLU A 96 1.75 -3.51 -13.06
N LEU A 97 1.65 -2.83 -11.90
CA LEU A 97 2.81 -2.38 -11.16
C LEU A 97 3.58 -3.58 -10.62
N GLY A 98 4.90 -3.56 -10.77
CA GLY A 98 5.73 -4.61 -10.22
C GLY A 98 5.65 -5.96 -10.93
N LYS A 99 4.96 -6.09 -12.08
CA LYS A 99 4.90 -7.34 -12.86
C LYS A 99 6.26 -7.88 -13.31
N ASN A 100 7.28 -7.02 -13.33
CA ASN A 100 8.65 -7.35 -13.70
C ASN A 100 9.54 -7.62 -12.47
N ILE A 101 9.00 -7.53 -11.25
CA ILE A 101 9.73 -7.85 -10.03
C ILE A 101 9.89 -9.36 -9.96
N MET A 102 11.13 -9.81 -9.97
CA MET A 102 11.45 -11.21 -9.79
C MET A 102 11.47 -11.54 -8.29
N PRO A 103 10.77 -12.60 -7.84
CA PRO A 103 10.84 -13.04 -6.45
C PRO A 103 12.28 -13.37 -6.04
N ASN A 104 12.65 -13.04 -4.81
CA ASN A 104 13.91 -13.52 -4.26
C ASN A 104 13.82 -15.03 -4.01
N GLU A 105 14.61 -15.82 -4.72
CA GLU A 105 14.62 -17.29 -4.62
C GLU A 105 14.91 -17.78 -3.19
N TYR A 106 15.68 -17.04 -2.40
CA TYR A 106 15.93 -17.40 -1.00
C TYR A 106 14.69 -17.20 -0.14
N VAL A 107 13.97 -16.09 -0.34
CA VAL A 107 12.69 -15.83 0.35
C VAL A 107 11.69 -16.91 0.01
N LYS A 108 11.56 -17.27 -1.27
CA LYS A 108 10.65 -18.31 -1.72
C LYS A 108 10.96 -19.66 -1.04
N LYS A 109 12.24 -20.07 -1.04
CA LYS A 109 12.67 -21.30 -0.36
C LYS A 109 12.43 -21.26 1.15
N SER A 110 12.69 -20.12 1.80
CA SER A 110 12.39 -19.95 3.22
C SER A 110 10.90 -20.14 3.52
N LEU A 111 10.02 -19.55 2.72
CA LEU A 111 8.56 -19.72 2.87
C LEU A 111 8.11 -21.17 2.60
N GLU A 112 8.71 -21.85 1.62
CA GLU A 112 8.42 -23.26 1.32
C GLU A 112 8.81 -24.19 2.48
N ILE A 113 9.98 -23.97 3.09
CA ILE A 113 10.45 -24.72 4.26
C ILE A 113 9.50 -24.50 5.44
N LEU A 114 9.16 -23.24 5.75
CA LEU A 114 8.28 -22.92 6.87
C LEU A 114 6.88 -23.54 6.71
N LYS A 115 6.32 -23.53 5.49
CA LYS A 115 5.06 -24.21 5.19
C LYS A 115 5.15 -25.73 5.40
N LYS A 116 6.27 -26.35 5.01
CA LYS A 116 6.48 -27.81 5.16
C LYS A 116 6.57 -28.22 6.64
N GLU A 117 7.12 -27.38 7.49
CA GLU A 117 7.23 -27.60 8.94
C GLU A 117 5.91 -27.29 9.69
N GLY A 118 4.80 -27.05 8.98
CA GLY A 118 3.46 -26.86 9.58
C GLY A 118 3.15 -25.43 10.02
N LEU A 119 4.00 -24.46 9.68
CA LEU A 119 3.81 -23.05 10.04
C LEU A 119 2.95 -22.39 8.96
N GLN A 120 1.65 -22.28 9.22
CA GLN A 120 0.71 -21.66 8.26
C GLN A 120 0.64 -20.13 8.37
N ASN A 121 1.16 -19.55 9.46
CA ASN A 121 0.96 -18.14 9.78
C ASN A 121 2.23 -17.32 9.50
N CYS A 122 2.45 -16.97 8.23
CA CYS A 122 3.42 -15.96 7.83
C CYS A 122 2.66 -14.69 7.44
N ALA A 123 2.90 -13.57 8.14
CA ALA A 123 2.35 -12.27 7.80
C ALA A 123 3.47 -11.33 7.30
N GLY A 124 3.16 -10.53 6.28
CA GLY A 124 3.96 -9.37 5.89
C GLY A 124 3.45 -8.13 6.60
N TYR A 125 4.33 -7.34 7.20
CA TYR A 125 3.96 -6.11 7.91
C TYR A 125 4.37 -4.87 7.11
N GLN A 126 3.43 -3.96 6.84
CA GLN A 126 3.73 -2.61 6.38
C GLN A 126 2.93 -1.61 7.24
N SER A 127 3.64 -0.68 7.86
CA SER A 127 3.12 0.20 8.92
C SER A 127 1.99 1.13 8.46
N SER A 128 1.91 1.43 7.16
CA SER A 128 0.94 2.34 6.56
C SER A 128 -0.48 1.79 6.47
N PHE A 129 -0.68 0.48 6.58
CA PHE A 129 -2.00 -0.16 6.68
C PHE A 129 -1.99 -1.28 7.72
N SER A 130 -2.00 -0.93 9.01
CA SER A 130 -2.34 -1.91 10.06
C SER A 130 -3.82 -2.31 9.93
N ARG A 131 -4.10 -3.49 9.37
CA ARG A 131 -5.31 -4.22 9.73
C ARG A 131 -5.02 -5.02 10.98
N ASN A 132 -5.92 -4.96 11.96
CA ASN A 132 -5.90 -5.87 13.11
C ASN A 132 -5.81 -7.31 12.59
N CYS A 133 -4.70 -8.00 12.88
CA CYS A 133 -4.62 -9.45 12.82
C CYS A 133 -5.45 -10.04 13.96
N ASN A 134 -6.76 -9.92 13.90
CA ASN A 134 -7.63 -10.76 14.71
C ASN A 134 -7.91 -12.04 13.93
N ASN A 135 -7.20 -13.09 14.34
CA ASN A 135 -7.65 -14.46 14.16
C ASN A 135 -9.13 -14.55 14.53
N ARG A 136 -9.97 -14.97 13.59
CA ARG A 136 -11.10 -15.83 13.90
C ARG A 136 -11.15 -16.91 12.84
N GLU A 137 -10.78 -18.10 13.29
CA GLU A 137 -11.28 -19.35 12.75
C GLU A 137 -12.81 -19.26 12.66
N ASP A 138 -13.35 -19.54 11.48
CA ASP A 138 -14.58 -20.30 11.25
C ASP A 138 -14.45 -21.00 9.88
#